data_AF-A0A420W0C9-F1
#
_entry.id   AF-A0A420W0C9-F1
#
_cell.length_a   1.000
_cell.length_b   1.000
_cell.length_c   1.000
_cell.angle_alpha   90.00
_cell.angle_beta   90.00
_cell.angle_gamma   90.00
#
_symmetry.space_group_name_H-M   'P 1'
#
loop_
_entity.id
_entity.type
_entity.pdbx_description
1 polymer ?
#
loop_
_entity_poly.entity_id
_entity_poly.type
_entity_poly.pdbx_seq_one_letter_code
_entity_poly.pdbx_strand_id
1 'polypeptide(L)'
;MSLLHTFLASLSGIALWVSCTAGDGNKMERQRADSLANKVVEGKINLEWLANSDEFMYFNEKYFYEPADLKTIPKLDKVQIQIVTYRIYKHVKLSDNRYHFAVKQAKDLYIPNKAFVYYQRSFDEMNRKAAASKDSIRLELPDNYATKLINE
;
A
#
# COMPACT_ATOMS: atom_id res chain seq x y z
N MET A 1 23.80 26.28 -47.59
CA MET A 1 23.34 27.11 -46.46
C MET A 1 21.83 27.19 -46.57
N SER A 2 21.04 26.22 -46.08
CA SER A 2 20.76 25.86 -44.68
C SER A 2 20.39 27.06 -43.82
N LEU A 3 19.08 27.28 -43.64
CA LEU A 3 18.46 28.07 -42.55
C LEU A 3 16.93 28.03 -42.71
N LEU A 4 16.31 26.84 -42.59
CA LEU A 4 14.84 26.76 -42.51
C LEU A 4 14.36 25.50 -41.77
N HIS A 5 15.14 25.02 -40.80
CA HIS A 5 14.82 23.88 -39.95
C HIS A 5 15.10 24.17 -38.47
N THR A 6 14.58 25.27 -37.92
CA THR A 6 14.85 25.61 -36.51
C THR A 6 13.74 26.45 -35.88
N PHE A 7 12.45 26.08 -35.99
CA PHE A 7 11.41 26.75 -35.20
C PHE A 7 10.21 25.86 -34.79
N LEU A 8 10.43 24.55 -34.65
CA LEU A 8 9.38 23.62 -34.19
C LEU A 8 9.85 22.62 -33.12
N ALA A 9 10.97 22.91 -32.44
CA ALA A 9 11.59 22.02 -31.46
C ALA A 9 11.79 22.66 -30.07
N SER A 10 10.89 23.57 -29.65
CA SER A 10 10.98 24.21 -28.31
C SER A 10 9.75 24.02 -27.43
N LEU A 11 8.80 23.15 -27.80
CA LEU A 11 7.53 22.98 -27.08
C LEU A 11 7.24 21.56 -26.59
N SER A 12 8.26 20.73 -26.41
CA SER A 12 8.11 19.33 -25.95
C SER A 12 8.95 18.97 -24.72
N GLY A 13 9.35 19.95 -23.89
CA GLY A 13 10.27 19.74 -22.78
C GLY A 13 9.74 19.95 -21.36
N ILE A 14 8.46 20.31 -21.16
CA ILE A 14 7.94 20.74 -19.84
C ILE A 14 6.67 19.98 -19.43
N ALA A 15 6.59 18.68 -19.69
CA ALA A 15 5.39 17.91 -19.31
C ALA A 15 5.65 16.46 -18.86
N LEU A 16 6.75 16.20 -18.12
CA LEU A 16 6.98 14.88 -17.48
C LEU A 16 7.39 14.96 -16.00
N TRP A 17 7.07 16.07 -15.33
CA TRP A 17 7.25 16.22 -13.88
C TRP A 17 5.92 16.32 -13.13
N VAL A 18 4.88 15.68 -13.67
CA VAL A 18 3.62 15.50 -12.94
C VAL A 18 3.75 14.25 -12.06
N SER A 19 4.27 14.51 -10.85
CA SER A 19 3.91 13.83 -9.61
C SER A 19 4.38 12.38 -9.40
N CYS A 20 5.63 12.23 -8.92
CA CYS A 20 6.06 11.04 -8.18
C CYS A 20 5.44 10.94 -6.76
N THR A 21 4.50 11.82 -6.40
CA THR A 21 3.83 11.87 -5.08
C THR A 21 2.30 11.70 -5.18
N ALA A 22 1.78 11.42 -6.38
CA ALA A 22 0.36 11.18 -6.58
C ALA A 22 -0.07 9.96 -5.77
N GLY A 23 -0.98 10.19 -4.82
CA GLY A 23 -1.56 9.13 -4.00
C GLY A 23 -0.93 8.92 -2.61
N ASP A 24 0.02 9.74 -2.16
CA ASP A 24 0.60 9.62 -0.79
C ASP A 24 -0.14 10.43 0.29
N GLY A 25 -1.34 10.93 -0.03
CA GLY A 25 -2.20 11.73 0.85
C GLY A 25 -1.69 13.14 1.11
N ASN A 26 -2.57 14.13 0.98
CA ASN A 26 -2.29 15.52 1.34
C ASN A 26 -2.32 15.73 2.87
N LYS A 27 -1.91 16.92 3.33
CA LYS A 27 -1.84 17.25 4.76
C LYS A 27 -3.17 17.04 5.50
N MET A 28 -4.30 17.40 4.88
CA MET A 28 -5.62 17.23 5.48
C MET A 28 -6.02 15.75 5.56
N GLU A 29 -5.74 14.97 4.51
CA GLU A 29 -5.99 13.51 4.51
C GLU A 29 -5.18 12.81 5.59
N ARG A 30 -3.92 13.20 5.79
CA ARG A 30 -3.08 12.67 6.88
C ARG A 30 -3.64 13.03 8.25
N GLN A 31 -4.01 14.28 8.48
CA GLN A 31 -4.63 14.71 9.74
C GLN A 31 -5.96 13.99 10.01
N ARG A 32 -6.75 13.74 8.96
CA ARG A 32 -7.99 12.97 9.05
C ARG A 32 -7.72 11.51 9.41
N ALA A 33 -6.73 10.87 8.75
CA ALA A 33 -6.30 9.51 9.06
C ALA A 33 -5.84 9.37 10.52
N ASP A 34 -5.04 10.30 11.03
CA ASP A 34 -4.59 10.32 12.43
C ASP A 34 -5.76 10.51 13.40
N SER A 35 -6.71 11.39 13.07
CA SER A 35 -7.92 11.61 13.88
C SER A 35 -8.78 10.34 13.96
N LEU A 36 -8.98 9.65 12.83
CA LEU A 36 -9.75 8.42 12.77
C LEU A 36 -9.04 7.29 13.52
N ALA A 37 -7.73 7.12 13.33
CA ALA A 37 -6.94 6.14 14.06
C ALA A 37 -7.01 6.38 15.58
N ASN A 38 -6.94 7.64 16.04
CA ASN A 38 -7.11 7.97 17.46
C ASN A 38 -8.50 7.60 17.99
N LYS A 39 -9.57 7.82 17.21
CA LYS A 39 -10.92 7.37 17.62
C LYS A 39 -11.00 5.86 17.78
N VAL A 40 -10.26 5.07 16.98
CA VAL A 40 -10.15 3.61 17.20
C VAL A 40 -9.42 3.32 18.51
N VAL A 41 -8.28 3.96 18.75
CA VAL A 41 -7.47 3.79 19.97
C VAL A 41 -8.28 4.14 21.23
N GLU A 42 -9.13 5.17 21.15
CA GLU A 42 -10.03 5.60 22.21
C GLU A 42 -11.29 4.73 22.35
N GLY A 43 -11.48 3.73 21.49
CA GLY A 43 -12.67 2.86 21.49
C GLY A 43 -13.95 3.54 21.03
N LYS A 44 -13.86 4.72 20.39
CA LYS A 44 -15.01 5.49 19.89
C LYS A 44 -15.51 5.01 18.53
N ILE A 45 -14.64 4.36 17.75
CA ILE A 45 -15.02 3.70 16.50
C ILE A 45 -14.40 2.30 16.44
N ASN A 46 -15.07 1.41 15.73
CA ASN A 46 -14.60 0.05 15.53
C ASN A 46 -13.52 -0.02 14.42
N LEU A 47 -12.46 -0.80 14.65
CA LEU A 47 -11.33 -0.97 13.71
C LEU A 47 -11.76 -1.59 12.38
N GLU A 48 -12.58 -2.65 12.42
CA GLU A 48 -13.07 -3.35 11.23
C GLU A 48 -13.97 -2.44 10.38
N TRP A 49 -14.80 -1.62 11.02
CA TRP A 49 -15.58 -0.60 10.33
C TRP A 49 -14.67 0.39 9.60
N LEU A 50 -13.65 0.93 10.26
CA LEU A 50 -12.73 1.87 9.62
C LEU A 50 -11.93 1.19 8.50
N ALA A 51 -11.52 -0.07 8.69
CA ALA A 51 -10.77 -0.83 7.70
C ALA A 51 -11.54 -1.09 6.41
N ASN A 52 -12.87 -1.19 6.49
CA ASN A 52 -13.77 -1.35 5.34
C ASN A 52 -14.34 -0.04 4.80
N SER A 53 -14.01 1.10 5.41
CA SER A 53 -14.42 2.41 4.91
C SER A 53 -13.56 2.91 3.74
N ASP A 54 -14.06 3.93 3.06
CA ASP A 54 -13.38 4.66 1.97
C ASP A 54 -12.51 5.81 2.50
N GLU A 55 -12.23 5.83 3.81
CA GLU A 55 -11.35 6.83 4.41
C GLU A 55 -9.90 6.56 4.04
N PHE A 56 -9.19 7.58 3.56
CA PHE A 56 -7.75 7.47 3.34
C PHE A 56 -7.04 7.17 4.66
N MET A 57 -6.19 6.14 4.66
CA MET A 57 -5.38 5.78 5.81
C MET A 57 -3.91 5.94 5.48
N TYR A 58 -3.21 6.71 6.31
CA TYR A 58 -1.77 6.89 6.18
C TYR A 58 -1.03 5.62 6.62
N PHE A 59 0.16 5.41 6.06
CA PHE A 59 1.09 4.35 6.47
C PHE A 59 2.49 4.94 6.55
N ASN A 60 3.16 4.77 7.69
CA ASN A 60 4.51 5.26 7.87
C ASN A 60 5.53 4.28 7.27
N GLU A 61 6.32 4.76 6.31
CA GLU A 61 7.28 3.97 5.53
C GLU A 61 8.37 3.30 6.37
N LYS A 62 8.64 3.82 7.59
CA LYS A 62 9.59 3.17 8.53
C LYS A 62 9.22 1.71 8.81
N TYR A 63 7.94 1.36 8.70
CA TYR A 63 7.44 0.00 8.96
C TYR A 63 7.53 -0.95 7.76
N PHE A 64 8.06 -0.52 6.61
CA PHE A 64 8.29 -1.44 5.47
C PHE A 64 9.51 -2.34 5.66
N TYR A 65 10.49 -1.91 6.46
CA TYR A 65 11.84 -2.51 6.46
C TYR A 65 12.24 -3.12 7.79
N GLU A 66 11.53 -2.78 8.85
CA GLU A 66 11.80 -3.29 10.19
C GLU A 66 10.92 -4.52 10.46
N PRO A 67 11.47 -5.63 11.00
CA PRO A 67 10.64 -6.70 11.55
C PRO A 67 9.82 -6.10 12.69
N ALA A 68 8.58 -5.73 12.37
CA ALA A 68 7.76 -4.91 13.22
C ALA A 68 7.10 -5.78 14.28
N ASP A 69 7.64 -5.79 15.51
CA ASP A 69 6.89 -6.33 16.64
C ASP A 69 5.74 -5.36 16.95
N LEU A 70 4.53 -5.73 16.52
CA LEU A 70 3.30 -4.95 16.73
C LEU A 70 3.07 -4.56 18.20
N LYS A 71 3.67 -5.28 19.17
CA LYS A 71 3.58 -4.96 20.60
C LYS A 71 4.39 -3.72 21.00
N THR A 72 5.43 -3.38 20.24
CA THR A 72 6.32 -2.25 20.51
C THR A 72 5.96 -1.00 19.69
N ILE A 73 5.09 -1.17 18.71
CA ILE A 73 4.61 -0.08 17.85
C ILE A 73 3.64 0.82 18.62
N PRO A 74 3.76 2.16 18.51
CA PRO A 74 2.78 3.08 19.07
C PRO A 74 1.35 2.73 18.62
N LYS A 75 0.37 2.83 19.52
CA LYS A 75 -1.01 2.37 19.25
C LYS A 75 -1.62 2.96 17.97
N LEU A 76 -1.37 4.25 17.71
CA LEU A 76 -1.84 4.93 16.51
C LEU A 76 -1.23 4.33 15.24
N ASP A 77 0.09 4.17 15.23
CA ASP A 77 0.84 3.56 14.13
C ASP A 77 0.38 2.11 13.92
N LYS A 78 0.12 1.35 15.01
CA LYS A 78 -0.41 -0.02 14.93
C LYS A 78 -1.76 -0.05 14.21
N VAL A 79 -2.71 0.80 14.60
CA VAL A 79 -4.03 0.87 13.95
C VAL A 79 -3.89 1.17 12.45
N GLN A 80 -3.03 2.11 12.07
CA GLN A 80 -2.77 2.46 10.68
C GLN A 80 -2.18 1.27 9.89
N ILE A 81 -1.20 0.57 10.45
CA ILE A 81 -0.62 -0.65 9.86
C ILE A 81 -1.69 -1.72 9.68
N GLN A 82 -2.50 -2.00 10.70
CA GLN A 82 -3.54 -3.02 10.64
C GLN A 82 -4.55 -2.74 9.52
N ILE A 83 -5.00 -1.49 9.38
CA ILE A 83 -5.96 -1.12 8.34
C ILE A 83 -5.34 -1.24 6.95
N VAL A 84 -4.14 -0.68 6.75
CA VAL A 84 -3.49 -0.67 5.44
C VAL A 84 -3.16 -2.09 5.00
N THR A 85 -2.64 -2.93 5.89
CA THR A 85 -2.34 -4.33 5.60
C THR A 85 -3.62 -5.13 5.36
N TYR A 86 -4.67 -4.95 6.17
CA TYR A 86 -5.98 -5.56 5.90
C TYR A 86 -6.50 -5.22 4.50
N ARG A 87 -6.48 -3.95 4.12
CA ARG A 87 -6.95 -3.48 2.82
C ARG A 87 -6.16 -4.06 1.66
N ILE A 88 -4.88 -4.37 1.85
CA ILE A 88 -4.08 -5.05 0.84
C ILE A 88 -4.46 -6.54 0.79
N TYR A 89 -4.37 -7.23 1.92
CA TYR A 89 -4.52 -8.69 1.98
C TYR A 89 -5.94 -9.18 1.72
N LYS A 90 -6.99 -8.37 1.93
CA LYS A 90 -8.36 -8.72 1.51
C LYS A 90 -8.51 -8.88 -0.01
N HIS A 91 -7.56 -8.34 -0.79
CA HIS A 91 -7.53 -8.40 -2.25
C HIS A 91 -6.40 -9.28 -2.81
N VAL A 92 -5.72 -10.03 -1.94
CA VAL A 92 -4.69 -10.99 -2.34
C VAL A 92 -5.29 -12.39 -2.29
N LYS A 93 -5.01 -13.18 -3.32
CA LYS A 93 -5.32 -14.62 -3.35
C LYS A 93 -4.05 -15.40 -3.61
N LEU A 94 -3.96 -16.61 -3.09
CA LEU A 94 -2.90 -17.56 -3.43
C LEU A 94 -3.52 -18.66 -4.29
N SER A 95 -3.05 -18.82 -5.52
CA SER A 95 -3.41 -19.95 -6.37
C SER A 95 -2.20 -20.40 -7.18
N ASP A 96 -2.06 -21.71 -7.37
CA ASP A 96 -0.94 -22.33 -8.09
C ASP A 96 0.43 -21.87 -7.59
N ASN A 97 0.58 -21.75 -6.26
CA ASN A 97 1.81 -21.26 -5.61
C ASN A 97 2.21 -19.83 -6.03
N ARG A 98 1.23 -18.98 -6.38
CA ARG A 98 1.44 -17.58 -6.76
C ARG A 98 0.44 -16.66 -6.05
N TYR A 99 0.93 -15.54 -5.54
CA TYR A 99 0.09 -14.44 -5.09
C TYR A 99 -0.51 -13.71 -6.29
N HIS A 100 -1.82 -13.48 -6.24
CA HIS A 100 -2.60 -12.71 -7.19
C HIS A 100 -3.19 -11.50 -6.45
N PHE A 101 -2.66 -10.32 -6.75
CA PHE A 101 -3.16 -9.06 -6.20
C PHE A 101 -4.01 -8.35 -7.25
N ALA A 102 -5.34 -8.33 -7.05
CA ALA A 102 -6.30 -7.94 -8.10
C ALA A 102 -6.44 -6.42 -8.31
N VAL A 103 -5.78 -5.61 -7.48
CA VAL A 103 -5.98 -4.15 -7.45
C VAL A 103 -4.89 -3.45 -8.27
N LYS A 104 -5.29 -2.47 -9.08
CA LYS A 104 -4.42 -1.84 -10.08
C LYS A 104 -3.78 -0.53 -9.63
N GLN A 105 -4.32 0.11 -8.59
CA GLN A 105 -3.90 1.44 -8.14
C GLN A 105 -4.22 1.66 -6.67
N ALA A 106 -3.40 2.43 -5.97
CA ALA A 106 -3.48 2.66 -4.53
C ALA A 106 -4.79 3.32 -4.07
N LYS A 107 -5.36 4.20 -4.91
CA LYS A 107 -6.60 4.93 -4.58
C LYS A 107 -7.80 4.01 -4.40
N ASP A 108 -7.81 2.84 -5.05
CA ASP A 108 -8.89 1.86 -4.91
C ASP A 108 -8.86 1.16 -3.53
N LEU A 109 -7.77 1.34 -2.78
CA LEU A 109 -7.59 0.86 -1.41
C LEU A 109 -7.58 2.01 -0.40
N TYR A 110 -7.67 3.26 -0.84
CA TYR A 110 -7.58 4.43 0.04
C TYR A 110 -6.30 4.39 0.93
N ILE A 111 -5.15 4.03 0.34
CA ILE A 111 -3.84 3.96 1.00
C ILE A 111 -2.79 4.78 0.24
N PRO A 112 -1.59 5.03 0.82
CA PRO A 112 -0.51 5.71 0.12
C PRO A 112 -0.01 4.90 -1.07
N ASN A 113 0.34 5.57 -2.17
CA ASN A 113 0.90 4.93 -3.35
C ASN A 113 2.19 4.16 -3.03
N LYS A 114 3.02 4.68 -2.13
CA LYS A 114 4.23 3.97 -1.69
C LYS A 114 3.93 2.63 -1.01
N ALA A 115 2.89 2.56 -0.18
CA ALA A 115 2.48 1.30 0.45
C ALA A 115 1.98 0.30 -0.60
N PHE A 116 1.12 0.75 -1.51
CA PHE A 116 0.64 -0.08 -2.62
C PHE A 116 1.80 -0.67 -3.45
N VAL A 117 2.74 0.19 -3.88
CA VAL A 117 3.90 -0.22 -4.69
C VAL A 117 4.82 -1.17 -3.92
N TYR A 118 5.05 -0.92 -2.63
CA TYR A 118 5.85 -1.80 -1.79
C TYR A 118 5.29 -3.22 -1.74
N TYR A 119 4.01 -3.37 -1.41
CA TYR A 119 3.39 -4.69 -1.29
C TYR A 119 3.26 -5.39 -2.64
N GLN A 120 2.93 -4.66 -3.70
CA GLN A 120 2.91 -5.22 -5.06
C GLN A 120 4.28 -5.82 -5.43
N ARG A 121 5.37 -5.08 -5.20
CA ARG A 121 6.74 -5.56 -5.46
C ARG A 121 7.11 -6.75 -4.59
N SER A 122 6.67 -6.76 -3.33
CA SER A 122 6.91 -7.88 -2.41
C SER A 122 6.26 -9.17 -2.92
N PHE A 123 4.99 -9.10 -3.35
CA PHE A 123 4.31 -10.26 -3.94
C PHE A 123 4.99 -10.74 -5.24
N ASP A 124 5.36 -9.82 -6.13
CA ASP A 124 6.07 -10.13 -7.37
C ASP A 124 7.44 -10.80 -7.10
N GLU A 125 8.16 -10.31 -6.08
CA GLU A 125 9.44 -10.88 -5.69
C GLU A 125 9.29 -12.30 -5.13
N MET A 126 8.30 -12.53 -4.26
CA MET A 126 8.03 -13.87 -3.71
C MET A 126 7.60 -14.84 -4.80
N ASN A 127 6.74 -14.41 -5.72
CA ASN A 127 6.34 -15.18 -6.90
C ASN A 127 7.55 -15.56 -7.76
N ARG A 128 8.46 -14.60 -8.01
CA ARG A 128 9.69 -14.83 -8.78
C ARG A 128 10.64 -15.79 -8.08
N LYS A 129 10.80 -15.68 -6.76
CA LYS A 129 11.62 -16.61 -5.96
C LYS A 129 11.07 -18.03 -6.03
N ALA A 130 9.76 -18.19 -5.83
CA ALA A 130 9.09 -19.48 -5.95
C ALA A 130 9.27 -20.09 -7.36
N ALA A 131 9.05 -19.31 -8.41
CA ALA A 131 9.26 -19.74 -9.80
C ALA A 131 10.72 -20.14 -10.09
N ALA A 132 11.69 -19.33 -9.67
CA ALA A 132 13.12 -19.62 -9.87
C ALA A 132 13.56 -20.88 -9.13
N SER A 133 12.91 -21.20 -8.00
CA SER A 133 13.14 -22.42 -7.21
C SER A 133 12.40 -23.66 -7.76
N LYS A 134 11.79 -23.58 -8.95
CA LYS A 134 10.90 -24.62 -9.52
C LYS A 134 9.80 -25.05 -8.54
N ASP A 135 9.24 -24.08 -7.82
CA ASP A 135 8.18 -24.29 -6.83
C ASP A 135 8.55 -25.19 -5.63
N SER A 136 9.85 -25.31 -5.33
CA SER A 136 10.31 -25.91 -4.08
C SER A 136 10.00 -25.03 -2.87
N ILE A 137 9.96 -23.71 -3.04
CA ILE A 137 9.42 -22.77 -2.06
C ILE A 137 7.89 -22.76 -2.17
N ARG A 138 7.21 -23.11 -1.07
CA ARG A 138 5.75 -23.01 -0.96
C ARG A 138 5.38 -21.66 -0.35
N LEU A 139 4.64 -20.86 -1.11
CA LEU A 139 4.06 -19.62 -0.63
C LEU A 139 2.84 -19.92 0.23
N GLU A 140 2.59 -19.08 1.22
CA GLU A 140 1.51 -19.27 2.18
C GLU A 140 0.64 -18.01 2.27
N LEU A 141 -0.67 -18.22 2.33
CA LEU A 141 -1.66 -17.18 2.62
C LEU A 141 -2.79 -17.85 3.41
N PRO A 142 -2.84 -17.68 4.74
CA PRO A 142 -3.94 -18.24 5.53
C PRO A 142 -5.30 -17.72 5.04
N ASP A 143 -6.33 -18.59 5.00
CA ASP A 143 -7.67 -18.24 4.47
C ASP A 143 -8.29 -16.99 5.13
N ASN A 144 -7.98 -16.76 6.40
CA ASN A 144 -8.46 -15.62 7.19
C ASN A 144 -7.36 -14.59 7.51
N TYR A 145 -6.29 -14.54 6.71
CA TYR A 145 -5.12 -13.72 7.01
C TYR A 145 -5.46 -12.24 7.18
N ALA A 146 -6.27 -11.68 6.28
CA ALA A 146 -6.73 -10.29 6.41
C ALA A 146 -7.44 -10.05 7.76
N THR A 147 -8.38 -10.91 8.12
CA THR A 147 -9.11 -10.82 9.40
C THR A 147 -8.19 -10.98 10.61
N LYS A 148 -7.16 -11.84 10.53
CA LYS A 148 -6.15 -11.98 11.60
C LYS A 148 -5.42 -10.67 11.85
N LEU A 149 -5.06 -9.92 10.81
CA LEU A 149 -4.36 -8.64 10.94
C LEU A 149 -5.17 -7.59 11.73
N ILE A 150 -6.50 -7.64 11.65
CA ILE A 150 -7.37 -6.74 12.44
C ILE A 150 -7.50 -7.18 13.91
N ASN A 151 -7.28 -8.45 14.21
CA ASN A 151 -7.51 -9.03 15.54
C ASN A 151 -6.24 -9.17 16.41
N GLU A 152 -5.06 -8.83 15.89
CA GLU A 152 -3.76 -8.81 16.60
C GLU A 152 -3.55 -7.57 17.48
#